data_AF-A0A1B1MZF5-F1
#
_entry.id   AF-A0A1B1MZF5-F1
#
_cell.length_a   1.000
_cell.length_b   1.000
_cell.length_c   1.000
_cell.angle_alpha   90.00
_cell.angle_beta   90.00
_cell.angle_gamma   90.00
#
_symmetry.space_group_name_H-M   'P 1'
#
loop_
_entity.id
_entity.type
_entity.pdbx_description
1 polymer ?
#
loop_
_entity_poly.entity_id
_entity_poly.type
_entity_poly.pdbx_seq_one_letter_code
_entity_poly.pdbx_strand_id
1 'polypeptide(L)'
;MQAIIPIDNFNIEKSFKLGNVVFLPANQYKISSLKQKPIELPNVFIEDDLEAYEFAGESLRDLASVMTGIHLEDVWNITVAVIELDHGSMSYYLNSKDQDEVMLIEACNKLEQVMDIVRVNFCRMDNSLMNPGLAGLLNTGYSGMILISPDEEDQYRIIGNRFYGLTMVNGIGLELSEQQIDILLQSEFVSMLIDEELNGVKKLSRLALRRLSEAMYVPHLDSKFIYLMTTIETLASREYLNFKKVKSKVVPLIVKSKSEYHALSEELREYSEDVRTEIVHNGKSISDISTEYRKILLRLQFIIVRYVVALNHSGCSTEEELEELRLSKMRELGIS
;
A
#
# COMPACT_ATOMS: atom_id res chain seq x y z
N MET A 1 -3.65 -17.07 14.26
CA MET A 1 -3.57 -15.97 15.25
C MET A 1 -4.19 -14.78 14.56
N GLN A 2 -4.89 -13.89 15.27
CA GLN A 2 -5.48 -12.71 14.62
C GLN A 2 -4.64 -11.48 14.89
N ALA A 3 -4.35 -10.71 13.84
CA ALA A 3 -3.80 -9.38 13.95
C ALA A 3 -4.85 -8.35 13.56
N ILE A 4 -5.08 -7.39 14.44
CA ILE A 4 -5.96 -6.25 14.24
C ILE A 4 -5.07 -5.04 14.02
N ILE A 5 -5.16 -4.48 12.83
CA ILE A 5 -4.27 -3.43 12.37
C ILE A 5 -5.12 -2.17 12.17
N PRO A 6 -4.83 -1.06 12.88
CA PRO A 6 -5.49 0.22 12.67
C PRO A 6 -5.19 0.79 11.29
N ILE A 7 -6.15 1.52 10.73
CA ILE A 7 -5.96 2.33 9.52
C ILE A 7 -6.53 3.72 9.80
N ASP A 8 -5.64 4.64 10.14
CA ASP A 8 -6.01 6.03 10.39
C ASP A 8 -6.57 6.69 9.11
N ASN A 9 -7.35 7.76 9.22
CA ASN A 9 -7.91 8.49 8.08
C ASN A 9 -8.66 7.61 7.06
N PHE A 10 -9.18 6.46 7.48
CA PHE A 10 -10.02 5.58 6.67
C PHE A 10 -11.32 5.31 7.41
N ASN A 11 -12.45 5.71 6.83
CA ASN A 11 -13.77 5.56 7.41
C ASN A 11 -14.64 4.71 6.48
N ILE A 12 -15.36 3.74 7.05
CA ILE A 12 -16.20 2.82 6.29
C ILE A 12 -17.56 2.69 6.98
N GLU A 13 -18.66 2.71 6.22
CA GLU A 13 -20.01 2.65 6.79
C GLU A 13 -20.41 1.23 7.24
N LYS A 14 -19.88 0.19 6.58
CA LYS A 14 -20.17 -1.20 6.87
C LYS A 14 -18.91 -2.07 6.83
N SER A 15 -18.93 -3.18 7.57
CA SER A 15 -17.90 -4.20 7.46
C SER A 15 -17.89 -4.86 6.08
N PHE A 16 -16.70 -5.21 5.59
CA PHE A 16 -16.56 -5.97 4.35
C PHE A 16 -15.28 -6.80 4.36
N LYS A 17 -15.21 -7.78 3.46
CA LYS A 17 -14.04 -8.63 3.27
C LYS A 17 -13.45 -8.38 1.88
N LEU A 18 -12.15 -8.14 1.81
CA LEU A 18 -11.42 -7.96 0.56
C LEU A 18 -10.15 -8.84 0.59
N GLY A 19 -10.14 -9.88 -0.25
CA GLY A 19 -9.13 -10.94 -0.17
C GLY A 19 -9.23 -11.70 1.17
N ASN A 20 -8.11 -11.84 1.87
CA ASN A 20 -8.01 -12.46 3.20
C ASN A 20 -8.14 -11.44 4.36
N VAL A 21 -8.53 -10.20 4.07
CA VAL A 21 -8.64 -9.12 5.06
C VAL A 21 -10.10 -8.79 5.32
N VAL A 22 -10.47 -8.67 6.60
CA VAL A 22 -11.80 -8.16 7.01
C VAL A 22 -11.65 -6.75 7.55
N PHE A 23 -12.34 -5.79 6.95
CA PHE A 23 -12.39 -4.41 7.41
C PHE A 23 -13.61 -4.19 8.30
N LEU A 24 -13.41 -3.52 9.42
CA LEU A 24 -14.43 -3.23 10.41
C LEU A 24 -14.47 -1.72 10.70
N PRO A 25 -15.66 -1.10 10.62
CA PRO A 25 -15.84 0.28 11.02
C PRO A 25 -15.40 0.51 12.47
N ALA A 26 -15.08 1.78 12.78
CA ALA A 26 -14.82 2.22 14.14
C ALA A 26 -15.91 1.74 15.10
N ASN A 27 -15.51 1.35 16.31
CA ASN A 27 -16.39 0.87 17.37
C ASN A 27 -17.15 -0.46 17.11
N GLN A 28 -16.91 -1.20 16.01
CA GLN A 28 -17.65 -2.44 15.73
C GLN A 28 -16.97 -3.73 16.19
N TYR A 29 -15.64 -3.75 16.29
CA TYR A 29 -14.94 -4.96 16.71
C TYR A 29 -14.94 -5.06 18.24
N LYS A 30 -15.57 -6.06 18.85
CA LYS A 30 -15.74 -6.17 20.32
C LYS A 30 -14.45 -6.53 21.10
N ILE A 31 -13.47 -5.64 21.08
CA ILE A 31 -12.26 -5.71 21.92
C ILE A 31 -12.54 -5.48 23.40
N SER A 32 -13.63 -4.79 23.76
CA SER A 32 -13.94 -4.43 25.16
C SER A 32 -14.15 -5.63 26.10
N SER A 33 -14.35 -6.83 25.57
CA SER A 33 -14.38 -8.07 26.35
C SER A 33 -13.00 -8.70 26.58
N LEU A 34 -11.97 -8.24 25.86
CA LEU A 34 -10.62 -8.80 25.94
C LEU A 34 -9.83 -8.14 27.07
N LYS A 35 -8.98 -8.92 27.73
CA LYS A 35 -8.06 -8.46 28.77
C LYS A 35 -6.67 -8.30 28.19
N GLN A 36 -5.99 -7.20 28.50
CA GLN A 36 -4.59 -7.10 28.12
C GLN A 36 -3.80 -8.21 28.83
N LYS A 37 -2.94 -8.91 28.09
CA LYS A 37 -2.00 -9.85 28.67
C LYS A 37 -1.15 -9.10 29.72
N PRO A 38 -1.09 -9.59 30.97
CA PRO A 38 -0.32 -8.93 32.02
C PRO A 38 1.14 -8.79 31.60
N ILE A 39 1.72 -7.62 31.82
CA ILE A 39 3.16 -7.41 31.63
C ILE A 39 3.83 -7.87 32.92
N GLU A 40 4.62 -8.94 32.85
CA GLU A 40 5.45 -9.36 33.96
C GLU A 40 6.54 -8.31 34.19
N LEU A 41 6.42 -7.54 35.28
CA LEU A 41 7.43 -6.58 35.69
C LEU A 41 8.68 -7.32 36.21
N PRO A 42 9.88 -6.75 36.02
CA PRO A 42 11.11 -7.36 36.50
C PRO A 42 11.06 -7.57 38.01
N ASN A 43 11.66 -8.67 38.48
CA ASN A 43 11.91 -8.87 39.91
C ASN A 43 12.93 -7.82 40.37
N VAL A 44 12.59 -7.09 41.43
CA VAL A 44 13.52 -6.15 42.07
C VAL A 44 14.42 -6.95 43.00
N PHE A 45 15.70 -7.04 42.66
CA PHE A 45 16.72 -7.54 43.57
C PHE A 45 17.37 -6.35 44.27
N ILE A 46 17.30 -6.34 45.61
CA ILE A 46 18.04 -5.39 46.44
C ILE A 46 19.25 -6.15 46.96
N GLU A 47 20.40 -5.96 46.33
CA GLU A 47 21.70 -6.36 46.89
C GLU A 47 22.53 -5.10 47.14
N ASP A 48 22.98 -4.93 48.39
CA ASP A 48 23.96 -3.92 48.84
C ASP A 48 23.84 -2.52 48.19
N ASP A 49 22.78 -1.80 48.54
CA ASP A 49 22.53 -0.38 48.20
C ASP A 49 22.48 -0.03 46.69
N LEU A 50 22.40 -1.03 45.81
CA LEU A 50 22.20 -0.87 44.37
C LEU A 50 20.94 -1.63 43.93
N GLU A 51 19.90 -0.89 43.51
CA GLU A 51 18.75 -1.47 42.82
C GLU A 51 19.21 -1.98 41.45
N ALA A 52 19.36 -3.30 41.30
CA ALA A 52 19.62 -3.95 40.02
C ALA A 52 18.31 -4.54 39.48
N TYR A 53 17.90 -4.08 38.30
CA TYR A 53 16.72 -4.59 37.59
C TYR A 53 17.17 -5.71 36.65
N GLU A 54 16.82 -6.96 36.95
CA GLU A 54 17.01 -8.06 36.00
C GLU A 54 15.75 -8.19 35.13
N PHE A 55 15.86 -7.71 33.90
CA PHE A 55 14.77 -7.81 32.94
C PHE A 55 14.80 -9.17 32.23
N ALA A 56 13.72 -9.93 32.35
CA ALA A 56 13.46 -11.05 31.44
C ALA A 56 13.19 -10.52 30.02
N GLY A 57 13.63 -11.22 28.97
CA GLY A 57 13.52 -10.76 27.58
C GLY A 57 12.10 -10.41 27.13
N GLU A 58 11.08 -11.10 27.67
CA GLU A 58 9.68 -10.82 27.40
C GLU A 58 9.20 -9.50 28.02
N SER A 59 9.65 -9.19 29.24
CA SER A 59 9.29 -7.96 29.97
C SER A 59 9.79 -6.68 29.27
N LEU A 60 11.02 -6.66 28.76
CA LEU A 60 11.57 -5.51 28.02
C LEU A 60 10.85 -5.25 26.71
N ARG A 61 10.49 -6.32 26.02
CA ARG A 61 9.79 -6.27 24.75
C ARG A 61 8.39 -5.68 24.91
N ASP A 62 7.65 -6.11 25.92
CA ASP A 62 6.32 -5.57 26.21
C ASP A 62 6.39 -4.13 26.74
N LEU A 63 7.38 -3.82 27.58
CA LEU A 63 7.69 -2.44 27.99
C LEU A 63 7.99 -1.54 26.78
N ALA A 64 8.79 -1.99 25.82
CA ALA A 64 9.09 -1.22 24.60
C ALA A 64 7.83 -0.90 23.80
N SER A 65 6.87 -1.84 23.72
CA SER A 65 5.57 -1.59 23.09
C SER A 65 4.73 -0.60 23.89
N VAL A 66 4.69 -0.69 25.23
CA VAL A 66 3.99 0.29 26.08
C VAL A 66 4.58 1.70 25.93
N MET A 67 5.91 1.82 25.80
CA MET A 67 6.59 3.10 25.63
C MET A 67 6.24 3.82 24.32
N THR A 68 5.58 3.15 23.37
CA THR A 68 5.01 3.81 22.18
C THR A 68 3.78 4.66 22.49
N GLY A 69 3.17 4.47 23.67
CA GLY A 69 1.94 5.16 24.05
C GLY A 69 0.70 4.70 23.28
N ILE A 70 0.78 3.57 22.55
CA ILE A 70 -0.36 3.00 21.84
C ILE A 70 -1.25 2.29 22.86
N HIS A 71 -2.49 2.74 22.94
CA HIS A 71 -3.54 2.16 23.76
C HIS A 71 -4.61 1.50 22.90
N LEU A 72 -5.42 0.66 23.54
CA LEU A 72 -6.55 0.00 22.90
C LEU A 72 -7.55 0.99 22.30
N GLU A 73 -7.75 2.10 22.99
CA GLU A 73 -8.67 3.17 22.60
C GLU A 73 -8.24 3.89 21.30
N ASP A 74 -6.94 3.94 21.03
CA ASP A 74 -6.39 4.52 19.80
C ASP A 74 -6.74 3.68 18.57
N VAL A 75 -6.91 2.37 18.76
CA VAL A 75 -7.28 1.42 17.70
C VAL A 75 -8.80 1.28 17.58
N TRP A 76 -9.52 1.37 18.70
CA TRP A 76 -10.96 1.19 18.76
C TRP A 76 -11.77 2.26 18.00
N ASN A 77 -11.29 3.51 18.06
CA ASN A 77 -12.01 4.68 17.53
C ASN A 77 -11.83 4.90 16.02
N ILE A 78 -11.10 4.02 15.33
CA ILE A 78 -10.80 4.11 13.91
C ILE A 78 -11.15 2.81 13.20
N THR A 79 -11.13 2.84 11.86
CA THR A 79 -11.29 1.61 11.07
C THR A 79 -10.13 0.67 11.33
N VAL A 80 -10.46 -0.61 11.51
CA VAL A 80 -9.48 -1.66 11.72
C VAL A 80 -9.60 -2.72 10.63
N ALA A 81 -8.47 -3.33 10.29
CA ALA A 81 -8.39 -4.50 9.46
C ALA A 81 -7.97 -5.71 10.28
N VAL A 82 -8.68 -6.81 10.13
CA VAL A 82 -8.39 -8.09 10.78
C VAL A 82 -7.81 -9.03 9.74
N ILE A 83 -6.63 -9.56 10.03
CA ILE A 83 -5.95 -10.57 9.21
C ILE A 83 -5.60 -11.80 10.03
N GLU A 84 -5.69 -12.96 9.39
CA GLU A 84 -5.20 -14.21 9.97
C GLU A 84 -3.71 -14.35 9.68
N LEU A 85 -2.95 -14.59 10.75
CA LEU A 85 -1.53 -14.93 10.69
C LEU A 85 -1.39 -16.45 10.89
N ASP A 86 -0.64 -17.08 9.99
CA ASP A 86 -0.39 -18.52 9.98
C ASP A 86 0.34 -18.96 11.25
N HIS A 87 -0.15 -20.04 11.85
CA HIS A 87 0.32 -20.58 13.12
C HIS A 87 1.64 -21.34 13.04
N GLY A 88 1.89 -22.04 11.92
CA GLY A 88 2.96 -23.03 11.82
C GLY A 88 4.38 -22.45 11.85
N SER A 89 4.52 -21.20 11.41
CA SER A 89 5.79 -20.45 11.38
C SER A 89 5.98 -19.53 12.59
N MET A 90 4.93 -19.27 13.36
CA MET A 90 4.83 -18.16 14.32
C MET A 90 5.28 -18.46 15.74
N SER A 91 5.36 -19.73 16.16
CA SER A 91 5.91 -20.13 17.48
C SER A 91 7.38 -19.72 17.66
N TYR A 92 8.08 -19.41 16.56
CA TYR A 92 9.44 -18.91 16.56
C TYR A 92 9.58 -17.40 16.76
N TYR A 93 8.51 -16.61 16.52
CA TYR A 93 8.56 -15.14 16.47
C TYR A 93 8.12 -14.46 17.78
N LEU A 94 7.73 -15.23 18.79
CA LEU A 94 7.12 -14.70 20.01
C LEU A 94 8.11 -14.56 21.17
N ASN A 95 9.41 -14.40 20.91
CA ASN A 95 10.42 -14.36 21.99
C ASN A 95 11.28 -13.08 22.02
N SER A 96 11.19 -12.19 21.02
CA SER A 96 11.99 -10.95 21.01
C SER A 96 11.28 -9.75 20.37
N LYS A 97 11.78 -8.55 20.66
CA LYS A 97 11.28 -7.29 20.08
C LYS A 97 11.56 -7.16 18.57
N ASP A 98 12.67 -7.72 18.10
CA ASP A 98 13.00 -7.74 16.68
C ASP A 98 12.02 -8.60 15.89
N GLN A 99 11.58 -9.72 16.48
CA GLN A 99 10.60 -10.59 15.86
C GLN A 99 9.20 -9.94 15.81
N ASP A 100 8.80 -9.23 16.87
CA ASP A 100 7.59 -8.42 16.87
C ASP A 100 7.62 -7.35 15.77
N GLU A 101 8.77 -6.71 15.56
CA GLU A 101 8.96 -5.72 14.51
C GLU A 101 8.81 -6.32 13.11
N VAL A 102 9.48 -7.45 12.85
CA VAL A 102 9.35 -8.18 11.59
C VAL A 102 7.89 -8.56 11.35
N MET A 103 7.21 -9.08 12.36
CA MET A 103 5.81 -9.48 12.27
C MET A 103 4.88 -8.31 11.98
N LEU A 104 5.05 -7.18 12.68
CA LEU A 104 4.29 -5.96 12.42
C LEU A 104 4.50 -5.48 10.98
N ILE A 105 5.74 -5.43 10.51
CA ILE A 105 6.08 -5.04 9.13
C ILE A 105 5.43 -5.98 8.12
N GLU A 106 5.50 -7.29 8.33
CA GLU A 106 4.89 -8.28 7.43
C GLU A 106 3.35 -8.17 7.41
N ALA A 107 2.72 -8.00 8.57
CA ALA A 107 1.29 -7.82 8.71
C ALA A 107 0.82 -6.55 8.00
N CYS A 108 1.48 -5.42 8.25
CA CYS A 108 1.20 -4.15 7.56
C CYS A 108 1.44 -4.27 6.06
N ASN A 109 2.53 -4.89 5.61
CA ASN A 109 2.81 -5.08 4.17
C ASN A 109 1.76 -5.95 3.46
N LYS A 110 1.19 -6.96 4.15
CA LYS A 110 0.07 -7.76 3.61
C LYS A 110 -1.19 -6.91 3.48
N LEU A 111 -1.49 -6.08 4.48
CA LEU A 111 -2.63 -5.17 4.45
C LEU A 111 -2.48 -4.08 3.38
N GLU A 112 -1.29 -3.51 3.22
CA GLU A 112 -0.99 -2.49 2.22
C GLU A 112 -1.27 -2.99 0.79
N GLN A 113 -1.00 -4.27 0.50
CA GLN A 113 -1.33 -4.87 -0.80
C GLN A 113 -2.85 -4.84 -1.10
N VAL A 114 -3.68 -4.94 -0.06
CA VAL A 114 -5.14 -4.82 -0.19
C VAL A 114 -5.56 -3.35 -0.28
N MET A 115 -4.91 -2.48 0.51
CA MET A 115 -5.15 -1.04 0.48
C MET A 115 -4.72 -0.38 -0.84
N ASP A 116 -3.75 -0.95 -1.56
CA ASP A 116 -3.40 -0.52 -2.92
C ASP A 116 -4.62 -0.54 -3.84
N ILE A 117 -5.48 -1.56 -3.73
CA ILE A 117 -6.71 -1.65 -4.51
C ILE A 117 -7.72 -0.59 -4.08
N VAL A 118 -7.91 -0.39 -2.77
CA VAL A 118 -8.78 0.67 -2.24
C VAL A 118 -8.35 2.04 -2.81
N ARG A 119 -7.05 2.34 -2.73
CA ARG A 119 -6.48 3.61 -3.18
C ARG A 119 -6.59 3.79 -4.69
N VAL A 120 -6.33 2.75 -5.47
CA VAL A 120 -6.47 2.82 -6.94
C VAL A 120 -7.89 3.15 -7.39
N ASN A 121 -8.90 2.66 -6.65
CA ASN A 121 -10.30 2.91 -6.98
C ASN A 121 -10.82 4.27 -6.52
N PHE A 122 -10.36 4.78 -5.36
CA PHE A 122 -10.99 5.95 -4.73
C PHE A 122 -10.05 7.15 -4.46
N CYS A 123 -8.73 6.96 -4.51
CA CYS A 123 -7.77 8.03 -4.25
C CYS A 123 -7.26 8.66 -5.56
N ARG A 124 -6.83 9.92 -5.45
CA ARG A 124 -6.37 10.73 -6.59
C ARG A 124 -4.97 11.25 -6.37
N MET A 125 -4.13 11.14 -7.40
CA MET A 125 -2.73 11.54 -7.33
C MET A 125 -2.52 13.03 -7.03
N ASP A 126 -3.49 13.86 -7.42
CA ASP A 126 -3.48 15.32 -7.23
C ASP A 126 -4.09 15.78 -5.90
N ASN A 127 -4.62 14.87 -5.08
CA ASN A 127 -5.29 15.18 -3.82
C ASN A 127 -4.89 14.24 -2.69
N SER A 128 -3.77 14.57 -2.04
CA SER A 128 -3.27 13.78 -0.90
C SER A 128 -4.12 13.89 0.37
N LEU A 129 -4.99 14.89 0.49
CA LEU A 129 -5.82 15.11 1.68
C LEU A 129 -6.90 14.04 1.86
N MET A 130 -7.21 13.28 0.81
CA MET A 130 -8.19 12.20 0.82
C MET A 130 -7.56 10.81 0.87
N ASN A 131 -6.24 10.72 1.08
CA ASN A 131 -5.59 9.42 1.20
C ASN A 131 -5.87 8.83 2.59
N PRO A 132 -6.18 7.53 2.67
CA PRO A 132 -6.19 6.85 3.96
C PRO A 132 -4.77 6.80 4.54
N GLY A 133 -4.67 6.56 5.85
CA GLY A 133 -3.42 6.25 6.53
C GLY A 133 -2.76 4.99 5.96
N LEU A 134 -1.47 4.83 6.27
CA LEU A 134 -0.76 3.57 6.05
C LEU A 134 -1.18 2.57 7.14
N ALA A 135 -1.27 1.29 6.78
CA ALA A 135 -1.57 0.19 7.68
C ALA A 135 -0.71 0.23 8.94
N GLY A 136 -1.36 0.24 10.10
CA GLY A 136 -0.71 0.21 11.41
C GLY A 136 -0.12 1.54 11.85
N LEU A 137 0.04 2.52 10.97
CA LEU A 137 0.55 3.85 11.32
C LEU A 137 -0.57 4.67 11.99
N LEU A 138 -0.30 5.13 13.21
CA LEU A 138 -1.18 6.01 13.97
C LEU A 138 -0.71 7.47 13.88
N ASN A 139 -1.63 8.41 14.12
CA ASN A 139 -1.30 9.84 14.22
C ASN A 139 -0.25 10.20 15.29
N THR A 140 0.08 9.27 16.20
CA THR A 140 1.19 9.43 17.16
C THR A 140 2.58 9.33 16.50
N GLY A 141 2.66 8.90 15.24
CA GLY A 141 3.92 8.63 14.52
C GLY A 141 4.53 7.26 14.84
N TYR A 142 3.81 6.42 15.57
CA TYR A 142 4.16 5.04 15.83
C TYR A 142 3.33 4.10 14.96
N SER A 143 3.86 2.91 14.72
CA SER A 143 3.11 1.82 14.14
C SER A 143 2.72 0.82 15.21
N GLY A 144 1.53 0.25 15.12
CA GLY A 144 1.14 -0.83 15.99
C GLY A 144 0.04 -1.73 15.46
N MET A 145 -0.13 -2.85 16.14
CA MET A 145 -1.21 -3.80 15.94
C MET A 145 -1.58 -4.46 17.26
N ILE A 146 -2.79 -5.02 17.32
CA ILE A 146 -3.24 -5.86 18.42
C ILE A 146 -3.19 -7.31 17.96
N LEU A 147 -2.54 -8.17 18.73
CA LEU A 147 -2.51 -9.61 18.52
C LEU A 147 -3.47 -10.31 19.48
N ILE A 148 -4.23 -11.26 18.93
CA ILE A 148 -5.06 -12.19 19.68
C ILE A 148 -4.59 -13.61 19.35
N SER A 149 -4.12 -14.32 20.38
CA SER A 149 -3.75 -15.72 20.28
C SER A 149 -5.01 -16.60 20.38
N PRO A 150 -5.15 -17.66 19.57
CA PRO A 150 -6.25 -18.60 19.72
C PRO A 150 -6.11 -19.48 20.97
N ASP A 151 -4.91 -19.60 21.54
CA ASP A 151 -4.73 -20.30 22.83
C ASP A 151 -5.17 -19.41 24.01
N GLU A 152 -5.29 -18.10 23.79
CA GLU A 152 -5.65 -17.09 24.79
C GLU A 152 -6.73 -16.16 24.19
N GLU A 153 -7.87 -16.70 23.71
CA GLU A 153 -8.90 -15.93 22.96
C GLU A 153 -9.46 -14.72 23.72
N ASP A 154 -9.38 -14.73 25.06
CA ASP A 154 -9.81 -13.64 25.93
C ASP A 154 -8.70 -12.61 26.23
N GLN A 155 -7.50 -12.80 25.70
CA GLN A 155 -6.35 -11.92 25.91
C GLN A 155 -5.84 -11.28 24.63
N TYR A 156 -5.29 -10.07 24.77
CA TYR A 156 -4.63 -9.38 23.68
C TYR A 156 -3.25 -8.86 24.08
N ARG A 157 -2.39 -8.71 23.07
CA ARG A 157 -1.07 -8.10 23.18
C ARG A 157 -0.94 -6.95 22.18
N ILE A 158 -0.44 -5.81 22.64
CA ILE A 158 -0.12 -4.69 21.75
C ILE A 158 1.32 -4.87 21.30
N ILE A 159 1.53 -4.87 19.99
CA ILE A 159 2.86 -4.72 19.41
C ILE A 159 2.96 -3.29 18.90
N GLY A 160 3.84 -2.52 19.52
CA GLY A 160 4.16 -1.16 19.13
C GLY A 160 5.59 -1.06 18.61
N ASN A 161 5.79 -0.23 17.58
CA ASN A 161 7.12 0.15 17.15
C ASN A 161 7.19 1.59 16.63
N ARG A 162 8.38 2.17 16.63
CA ARG A 162 8.61 3.44 15.97
C ARG A 162 8.49 3.24 14.46
N PHE A 163 7.68 4.07 13.81
CA PHE A 163 7.66 4.10 12.36
C PHE A 163 8.85 4.91 11.85
N TYR A 164 9.72 4.29 11.05
CA TYR A 164 10.84 4.96 10.40
C TYR A 164 10.40 5.43 9.01
N GLY A 165 9.63 6.52 8.96
CA GLY A 165 9.19 7.14 7.71
C GLY A 165 8.77 8.60 7.88
N LEU A 166 8.92 9.39 6.81
CA LEU A 166 8.60 10.84 6.79
C LEU A 166 7.12 11.14 6.49
N THR A 167 6.27 10.11 6.45
CA THR A 167 4.92 10.22 5.90
C THR A 167 3.89 10.30 7.02
N MET A 168 3.61 11.49 7.54
CA MET A 168 2.31 11.72 8.17
C MET A 168 1.29 12.01 7.07
N VAL A 169 0.23 11.22 7.03
CA VAL A 169 -0.87 11.41 6.07
C VAL A 169 -1.78 12.49 6.65
N ASN A 170 -1.47 13.75 6.35
CA ASN A 170 -2.32 14.87 6.75
C ASN A 170 -3.52 14.98 5.81
N GLY A 171 -4.73 15.11 6.35
CA GLY A 171 -5.94 15.22 5.53
C GLY A 171 -7.22 14.89 6.29
N ILE A 172 -8.33 14.88 5.55
CA ILE A 172 -9.64 14.42 6.03
C ILE A 172 -9.80 12.90 5.85
N GLY A 173 -8.93 12.27 5.07
CA GLY A 173 -8.96 10.85 4.82
C GLY A 173 -9.96 10.40 3.76
N LEU A 174 -10.13 9.09 3.66
CA LEU A 174 -11.03 8.43 2.74
C LEU A 174 -12.24 7.89 3.48
N GLU A 175 -13.44 8.27 3.06
CA GLU A 175 -14.69 7.70 3.53
C GLU A 175 -15.33 6.86 2.42
N LEU A 176 -15.70 5.62 2.74
CA LEU A 176 -16.43 4.74 1.83
C LEU A 176 -17.83 4.47 2.35
N SER A 177 -18.81 4.94 1.59
CA SER A 177 -20.21 4.57 1.77
C SER A 177 -20.47 3.09 1.46
N GLU A 178 -21.60 2.57 1.92
CA GLU A 178 -22.01 1.19 1.63
C GLU A 178 -22.02 0.89 0.11
N GLN A 179 -22.45 1.85 -0.71
CA GLN A 179 -22.49 1.73 -2.17
C GLN A 179 -21.07 1.68 -2.77
N GLN A 180 -20.15 2.52 -2.28
CA GLN A 180 -18.76 2.49 -2.72
C GLN A 180 -18.06 1.18 -2.34
N ILE A 181 -18.39 0.63 -1.17
CA ILE A 181 -17.91 -0.70 -0.77
C ILE A 181 -18.42 -1.77 -1.75
N ASP A 182 -19.69 -1.72 -2.15
CA ASP A 182 -20.22 -2.70 -3.13
C ASP A 182 -19.54 -2.57 -4.50
N ILE A 183 -19.23 -1.33 -4.93
CA ILE A 183 -18.45 -1.07 -6.16
C ILE A 183 -17.03 -1.63 -6.03
N LEU A 184 -16.37 -1.43 -4.88
CA LEU A 184 -15.03 -1.94 -4.61
C LEU A 184 -14.97 -3.46 -4.73
N LEU A 185 -15.95 -4.16 -4.15
CA LEU A 185 -16.02 -5.62 -4.18
C LEU A 185 -16.23 -6.19 -5.59
N GLN A 186 -16.75 -5.37 -6.51
CA GLN A 186 -16.91 -5.69 -7.93
C GLN A 186 -15.74 -5.20 -8.79
N SER A 187 -14.73 -4.55 -8.19
CA SER A 187 -13.60 -3.98 -8.92
C SER A 187 -12.80 -5.07 -9.62
N GLU A 188 -12.35 -4.79 -10.84
CA GLU A 188 -11.57 -5.72 -11.67
C GLU A 188 -10.25 -6.12 -10.99
N PHE A 189 -9.74 -5.28 -10.07
CA PHE A 189 -8.51 -5.53 -9.33
C PHE A 189 -8.67 -6.54 -8.19
N VAL A 190 -9.90 -6.84 -7.72
CA VAL A 190 -10.13 -7.77 -6.60
C VAL A 190 -9.57 -9.15 -6.89
N SER A 191 -9.66 -9.59 -8.15
CA SER A 191 -9.09 -10.86 -8.62
C SER A 191 -7.60 -11.01 -8.32
N MET A 192 -6.83 -9.91 -8.25
CA MET A 192 -5.40 -9.93 -7.94
C MET A 192 -5.06 -10.33 -6.50
N LEU A 193 -6.04 -10.26 -5.59
CA LEU A 193 -5.85 -10.62 -4.18
C LEU A 193 -6.09 -12.10 -3.91
N ILE A 194 -6.75 -12.79 -4.83
CA ILE A 194 -7.24 -14.17 -4.62
C ILE A 194 -6.26 -15.20 -5.20
N ASP A 195 -5.49 -14.83 -6.23
CA ASP A 195 -4.53 -15.74 -6.87
C ASP A 195 -3.23 -15.90 -6.05
N GLU A 196 -3.08 -17.06 -5.41
CA GLU A 196 -1.86 -17.44 -4.70
C GLU A 196 -0.67 -17.70 -5.67
N GLU A 197 -0.95 -18.15 -6.89
CA GLU A 197 0.05 -18.36 -7.94
C GLU A 197 0.06 -17.21 -8.96
N LEU A 198 0.72 -16.12 -8.59
CA LEU A 198 0.88 -15.00 -9.52
C LEU A 198 1.91 -15.33 -10.62
N ASN A 199 1.42 -15.37 -11.86
CA ASN A 199 2.26 -15.39 -13.05
C ASN A 199 3.05 -14.07 -13.23
N GLY A 200 3.94 -14.02 -14.22
CA GLY A 200 4.85 -12.88 -14.42
C GLY A 200 4.12 -11.55 -14.68
N VAL A 201 3.01 -11.60 -15.41
CA VAL A 201 2.19 -10.43 -15.80
C VAL A 201 1.35 -9.92 -14.63
N LYS A 202 0.76 -10.82 -13.84
CA LYS A 202 0.03 -10.47 -12.62
C LYS A 202 0.96 -9.86 -11.57
N LYS A 203 2.18 -10.40 -11.41
CA LYS A 203 3.24 -9.79 -10.56
C LYS A 203 3.58 -8.37 -11.01
N LEU A 204 3.71 -8.14 -12.32
CA LEU A 204 3.96 -6.82 -12.89
C LEU A 204 2.79 -5.85 -12.61
N SER A 205 1.56 -6.31 -12.77
CA SER A 205 0.34 -5.54 -12.49
C SER A 205 0.27 -5.12 -11.02
N ARG A 206 0.48 -6.07 -10.09
CA ARG A 206 0.52 -5.78 -8.64
C ARG A 206 1.63 -4.80 -8.27
N LEU A 207 2.82 -4.97 -8.86
CA LEU A 207 3.93 -4.03 -8.65
C LEU A 207 3.57 -2.61 -9.10
N ALA A 208 2.92 -2.47 -10.25
CA ALA A 208 2.51 -1.16 -10.77
C ALA A 208 1.45 -0.49 -9.88
N LEU A 209 0.46 -1.24 -9.39
CA LEU A 209 -0.53 -0.71 -8.45
C LEU A 209 0.11 -0.28 -7.12
N ARG A 210 1.02 -1.09 -6.59
CA ARG A 210 1.79 -0.75 -5.40
C ARG A 210 2.59 0.54 -5.58
N ARG A 211 3.35 0.66 -6.68
CA ARG A 211 4.12 1.89 -6.98
C ARG A 211 3.20 3.09 -7.16
N LEU A 212 2.03 2.90 -7.77
CA LEU A 212 1.05 3.97 -7.92
C LEU A 212 0.51 4.42 -6.55
N SER A 213 0.18 3.49 -5.67
CA SER A 213 -0.28 3.74 -4.30
C SER A 213 0.80 4.44 -3.47
N GLU A 214 2.04 3.96 -3.49
CA GLU A 214 3.20 4.61 -2.86
C GLU A 214 3.41 6.04 -3.37
N ALA A 215 3.23 6.29 -4.68
CA ALA A 215 3.33 7.62 -5.26
C ALA A 215 2.36 8.63 -4.63
N MET A 216 1.19 8.18 -4.14
CA MET A 216 0.21 9.06 -3.50
C MET A 216 0.75 9.70 -2.23
N TYR A 217 1.66 9.01 -1.55
CA TYR A 217 2.29 9.41 -0.30
C TYR A 217 3.62 10.16 -0.47
N VAL A 218 4.13 10.26 -1.70
CA VAL A 218 5.33 11.07 -1.98
C VAL A 218 4.99 12.56 -1.83
N PRO A 219 5.66 13.29 -0.91
CA PRO A 219 5.31 14.69 -0.61
C PRO A 219 5.72 15.65 -1.73
N HIS A 220 6.88 15.42 -2.36
CA HIS A 220 7.40 16.29 -3.41
C HIS A 220 6.80 15.94 -4.77
N LEU A 221 6.18 16.93 -5.42
CA LEU A 221 5.51 16.77 -6.72
C LEU A 221 6.45 16.27 -7.82
N ASP A 222 7.69 16.73 -7.81
CA ASP A 222 8.71 16.36 -8.79
C ASP A 222 9.08 14.88 -8.65
N SER A 223 9.37 14.44 -7.42
CA SER A 223 9.62 13.04 -7.10
C SER A 223 8.42 12.15 -7.44
N LYS A 224 7.19 12.63 -7.18
CA LYS A 224 5.95 11.93 -7.54
C LYS A 224 5.83 11.74 -9.05
N PHE A 225 6.07 12.80 -9.83
CA PHE A 225 6.08 12.73 -11.29
C PHE A 225 7.12 11.73 -11.81
N ILE A 226 8.36 11.80 -11.33
CA ILE A 226 9.43 10.86 -11.73
C ILE A 226 9.08 9.42 -11.34
N TYR A 227 8.47 9.22 -10.17
CA TYR A 227 8.06 7.90 -9.72
C TYR A 227 6.95 7.29 -10.59
N LEU A 228 6.01 8.10 -11.07
CA LEU A 228 4.98 7.67 -12.02
C LEU A 228 5.58 7.35 -13.40
N MET A 229 6.48 8.19 -13.91
CA MET A 229 7.17 7.95 -15.19
C MET A 229 7.94 6.62 -15.16
N THR A 230 8.71 6.38 -14.09
CA THR A 230 9.45 5.12 -13.91
C THR A 230 8.53 3.91 -13.72
N THR A 231 7.32 4.11 -13.22
CA THR A 231 6.29 3.05 -13.14
C THR A 231 5.78 2.67 -14.52
N ILE A 232 5.59 3.63 -15.43
CA ILE A 232 5.25 3.37 -16.84
C ILE A 232 6.40 2.63 -17.55
N GLU A 233 7.65 3.01 -17.30
CA GLU A 233 8.82 2.32 -17.83
C GLU A 233 8.87 0.86 -17.37
N THR A 234 8.62 0.61 -16.08
CA THR A 234 8.56 -0.74 -15.49
C THR A 234 7.46 -1.59 -16.13
N LEU A 235 6.29 -1.00 -16.41
CA LEU A 235 5.19 -1.68 -17.11
C LEU A 235 5.57 -2.09 -18.54
N ALA A 236 6.43 -1.34 -19.21
CA ALA A 236 6.89 -1.68 -20.55
C ALA A 236 7.91 -2.83 -20.53
N SER A 237 8.84 -2.82 -19.58
CA SER A 237 9.95 -3.76 -19.50
C SER A 237 10.61 -3.74 -18.12
N ARG A 238 11.13 -4.90 -17.67
CA ARG A 238 11.99 -4.98 -16.48
C ARG A 238 13.40 -4.45 -16.74
N GLU A 239 13.83 -4.50 -17.99
CA GLU A 239 15.09 -3.92 -18.44
C GLU A 239 14.90 -2.47 -18.88
N TYR A 240 15.98 -1.68 -18.77
CA TYR A 240 15.97 -0.30 -19.22
C TYR A 240 15.64 -0.19 -20.71
N LEU A 241 14.63 0.63 -21.02
CA LEU A 241 14.27 1.01 -22.38
C LEU A 241 14.28 2.52 -22.50
N ASN A 242 14.71 3.03 -23.66
CA ASN A 242 14.45 4.44 -23.97
C ASN A 242 12.95 4.69 -24.06
N PHE A 243 12.53 5.92 -23.74
CA PHE A 243 11.11 6.22 -23.58
C PHE A 243 10.30 6.08 -24.90
N LYS A 244 10.96 6.21 -26.05
CA LYS A 244 10.37 5.93 -27.37
C LYS A 244 9.91 4.47 -27.48
N LYS A 245 10.70 3.51 -26.98
CA LYS A 245 10.31 2.08 -26.93
C LYS A 245 9.26 1.82 -25.85
N VAL A 246 9.35 2.51 -24.71
CA VAL A 246 8.36 2.41 -23.61
C VAL A 246 6.96 2.74 -24.13
N LYS A 247 6.79 3.89 -24.79
CA LYS A 247 5.47 4.27 -25.33
C LYS A 247 4.94 3.30 -26.37
N SER A 248 5.79 2.72 -27.23
CA SER A 248 5.36 1.71 -28.20
C SER A 248 4.88 0.40 -27.57
N LYS A 249 5.27 0.09 -26.32
CA LYS A 249 4.81 -1.10 -25.59
C LYS A 249 3.58 -0.84 -24.71
N VAL A 250 3.42 0.40 -24.24
CA VAL A 250 2.34 0.77 -23.31
C VAL A 250 1.09 1.21 -24.07
N VAL A 251 1.24 2.16 -25.01
CA VAL A 251 0.12 2.83 -25.67
C VAL A 251 -0.81 1.88 -26.44
N PRO A 252 -0.32 0.88 -27.21
CA PRO A 252 -1.20 0.03 -28.03
C PRO A 252 -2.27 -0.74 -27.23
N LEU A 253 -2.01 -1.06 -25.96
CA LEU A 253 -2.96 -1.83 -25.15
C LEU A 253 -4.11 -0.97 -24.60
N ILE A 254 -3.97 0.36 -24.60
CA ILE A 254 -4.89 1.28 -23.92
C ILE A 254 -5.57 2.28 -24.87
N VAL A 255 -5.40 2.14 -26.18
CA VAL A 255 -6.04 2.99 -27.19
C VAL A 255 -6.86 2.16 -28.15
N LYS A 256 -7.86 2.77 -28.78
CA LYS A 256 -8.78 2.08 -29.70
C LYS A 256 -8.53 2.42 -31.17
N SER A 257 -7.74 3.45 -31.44
CA SER A 257 -7.51 3.93 -32.81
C SER A 257 -6.07 4.42 -33.02
N LYS A 258 -5.64 4.44 -34.28
CA LYS A 258 -4.36 5.02 -34.71
C LYS A 258 -4.22 6.49 -34.29
N SER A 259 -5.31 7.26 -34.37
CA SER A 259 -5.31 8.67 -33.95
C SER A 259 -5.06 8.80 -32.45
N GLU A 260 -5.74 8.00 -31.62
CA GLU A 260 -5.52 7.97 -30.18
C GLU A 260 -4.09 7.51 -29.83
N TYR A 261 -3.56 6.53 -30.57
CA TYR A 261 -2.18 6.09 -30.41
C TYR A 261 -1.19 7.24 -30.59
N HIS A 262 -1.32 8.00 -31.69
CA HIS A 262 -0.42 9.13 -31.96
C HIS A 262 -0.59 10.25 -30.95
N ALA A 263 -1.83 10.60 -30.58
CA ALA A 263 -2.08 11.64 -29.59
C ALA A 263 -1.48 11.30 -28.22
N LEU A 264 -1.72 10.08 -27.71
CA LEU A 264 -1.16 9.65 -26.42
C LEU A 264 0.36 9.45 -26.48
N SER A 265 0.88 9.00 -27.61
CA SER A 265 2.34 8.86 -27.82
C SER A 265 3.07 10.19 -27.86
N GLU A 266 2.39 11.26 -28.29
CA GLU A 266 2.92 12.62 -28.30
C GLU A 266 2.84 13.25 -26.91
N GLU A 267 1.71 13.12 -26.22
CA GLU A 267 1.54 13.52 -24.82
C GLU A 267 2.62 12.89 -23.92
N LEU A 268 2.87 11.58 -24.07
CA LEU A 268 3.94 10.88 -23.35
C LEU A 268 5.35 11.33 -23.78
N ARG A 269 5.55 11.75 -25.04
CA ARG A 269 6.81 12.33 -25.49
C ARG A 269 7.08 13.65 -24.78
N GLU A 270 6.10 14.54 -24.75
CA GLU A 270 6.19 15.85 -24.06
C GLU A 270 6.54 15.66 -22.58
N TYR A 271 5.91 14.70 -21.89
CA TYR A 271 6.24 14.41 -20.50
C TYR A 271 7.69 13.94 -20.32
N SER A 272 8.19 13.09 -21.23
CA SER A 272 9.54 12.54 -21.11
C SER A 272 10.64 13.48 -21.59
N GLU A 273 10.42 14.25 -22.65
CA GLU A 273 11.45 15.05 -23.31
C GLU A 273 11.43 16.50 -22.83
N ASP A 274 10.26 17.03 -22.52
CA ASP A 274 10.12 18.44 -22.13
C ASP A 274 10.03 18.54 -20.61
N VAL A 275 9.02 17.92 -19.98
CA VAL A 275 8.78 18.06 -18.53
C VAL A 275 9.88 17.40 -17.70
N ARG A 276 10.19 16.12 -17.96
CA ARG A 276 11.23 15.39 -17.20
C ARG A 276 12.62 16.02 -17.36
N THR A 277 12.95 16.51 -18.54
CA THR A 277 14.24 17.17 -18.80
C THR A 277 14.38 18.41 -17.93
N GLU A 278 13.36 19.26 -17.88
CA GLU A 278 13.38 20.46 -17.05
C GLU A 278 13.51 20.13 -15.55
N ILE A 279 12.85 19.06 -15.07
CA ILE A 279 12.95 18.63 -13.67
C ILE A 279 14.34 18.04 -13.37
N VAL A 280 14.79 17.07 -14.17
CA VAL A 280 15.98 16.26 -13.85
C VAL A 280 17.28 16.99 -14.20
N HIS A 281 17.31 17.70 -15.32
CA HIS A 281 18.53 18.34 -15.82
C HIS A 281 18.61 19.83 -15.45
N ASN A 282 17.48 20.52 -15.40
CA ASN A 282 17.45 21.96 -15.09
C ASN A 282 17.00 22.26 -13.65
N GLY A 283 16.62 21.25 -12.86
CA GLY A 283 16.25 21.39 -11.46
C GLY A 283 15.00 22.23 -11.22
N LYS A 284 14.12 22.37 -12.21
CA LYS A 284 12.86 23.12 -12.08
C LYS A 284 11.80 22.27 -11.39
N SER A 285 10.88 22.91 -10.65
CA SER A 285 9.70 22.21 -10.17
C SER A 285 8.69 22.01 -11.31
N ILE A 286 7.96 20.90 -11.30
CA ILE A 286 6.82 20.65 -12.20
C ILE A 286 5.77 21.77 -12.12
N SER A 287 5.63 22.38 -10.94
CA SER A 287 4.73 23.51 -10.74
C SER A 287 5.19 24.80 -11.42
N ASP A 288 6.49 24.95 -11.69
CA ASP A 288 7.06 26.07 -12.45
C ASP A 288 6.98 25.82 -13.97
N ILE A 289 7.01 24.55 -14.39
CA ILE A 289 6.98 24.15 -15.80
C ILE A 289 5.56 24.24 -16.37
N SER A 290 4.55 23.86 -15.60
CA SER A 290 3.16 23.85 -16.06
C SER A 290 2.18 24.16 -14.93
N THR A 291 1.28 25.11 -15.19
CA THR A 291 0.14 25.40 -14.30
C THR A 291 -0.86 24.23 -14.21
N GLU A 292 -0.77 23.27 -15.15
CA GLU A 292 -1.63 22.09 -15.27
C GLU A 292 -0.96 20.81 -14.72
N TYR A 293 0.07 20.94 -13.87
CA TYR A 293 0.81 19.80 -13.30
C TYR A 293 -0.09 18.74 -12.65
N ARG A 294 -1.22 19.15 -12.04
CA ARG A 294 -2.21 18.22 -11.45
C ARG A 294 -2.85 17.33 -12.52
N LYS A 295 -3.16 17.89 -13.70
CA LYS A 295 -3.68 17.12 -14.83
C LYS A 295 -2.64 16.12 -15.33
N ILE A 296 -1.36 16.50 -15.38
CA ILE A 296 -0.27 15.57 -15.74
C ILE A 296 -0.23 14.38 -14.77
N LEU A 297 -0.25 14.63 -13.46
CA LEU A 297 -0.22 13.56 -12.44
C LEU A 297 -1.44 12.62 -12.56
N LEU A 298 -2.64 13.18 -12.71
CA LEU A 298 -3.86 12.40 -12.93
C LEU A 298 -3.81 11.60 -14.24
N ARG A 299 -3.22 12.19 -15.28
CA ARG A 299 -3.09 11.53 -16.57
C ARG A 299 -2.16 10.31 -16.49
N LEU A 300 -1.03 10.45 -15.82
CA LEU A 300 -0.12 9.34 -15.56
C LEU A 300 -0.79 8.24 -14.73
N GLN A 301 -1.54 8.61 -13.67
CA GLN A 301 -2.37 7.66 -12.92
C GLN A 301 -3.32 6.91 -13.85
N PHE A 302 -4.07 7.61 -14.70
CA PHE A 302 -5.02 7.00 -15.63
C PHE A 302 -4.36 6.05 -16.63
N ILE A 303 -3.18 6.41 -17.17
CA ILE A 303 -2.42 5.56 -18.08
C ILE A 303 -2.01 4.26 -17.39
N ILE A 304 -1.45 4.34 -16.18
CA ILE A 304 -1.03 3.18 -15.38
C ILE A 304 -2.23 2.28 -15.09
N VAL A 305 -3.33 2.83 -14.57
CA VAL A 305 -4.54 2.08 -14.21
C VAL A 305 -5.13 1.37 -15.44
N ARG A 306 -5.29 2.07 -16.57
CA ARG A 306 -5.83 1.47 -17.79
C ARG A 306 -4.94 0.38 -18.37
N TYR A 307 -3.62 0.55 -18.26
CA TYR A 307 -2.69 -0.46 -18.72
C TYR A 307 -2.80 -1.72 -17.87
N VAL A 308 -2.83 -1.56 -16.55
CA VAL A 308 -2.99 -2.69 -15.62
C VAL A 308 -4.32 -3.41 -15.86
N VAL A 309 -5.42 -2.70 -16.08
CA VAL A 309 -6.70 -3.31 -16.49
C VAL A 309 -6.55 -4.13 -17.77
N ALA A 310 -5.91 -3.56 -18.80
CA ALA A 310 -5.67 -4.27 -20.05
C ALA A 310 -4.81 -5.54 -19.87
N LEU A 311 -3.82 -5.50 -18.98
CA LEU A 311 -3.01 -6.69 -18.63
C LEU A 311 -3.83 -7.77 -17.94
N ASN A 312 -4.73 -7.42 -17.02
CA ASN A 312 -5.54 -8.43 -16.33
C ASN A 312 -6.53 -9.11 -17.26
N HIS A 313 -7.08 -8.36 -18.21
CA HIS A 313 -8.03 -8.88 -19.20
C HIS A 313 -7.36 -9.61 -20.36
N SER A 314 -6.03 -9.54 -20.51
CA SER A 314 -5.36 -10.18 -21.64
C SER A 314 -5.23 -11.71 -21.50
N GLY A 315 -5.26 -12.24 -20.27
CA GLY A 315 -4.98 -13.64 -20.00
C GLY A 315 -3.51 -14.04 -20.16
N CYS A 316 -2.60 -13.09 -20.43
CA CYS A 316 -1.17 -13.37 -20.55
C CYS A 316 -0.59 -13.82 -19.21
N SER A 317 0.30 -14.81 -19.28
CA SER A 317 1.02 -15.37 -18.14
C SER A 317 2.52 -15.13 -18.20
N THR A 318 3.10 -15.01 -19.39
CA THR A 318 4.53 -14.76 -19.59
C THR A 318 4.82 -13.41 -20.25
N GLU A 319 6.09 -13.00 -20.24
CA GLU A 319 6.54 -11.76 -20.89
C GLU A 319 6.53 -11.89 -22.42
N GLU A 320 6.79 -13.08 -22.95
CA GLU A 320 6.72 -13.38 -24.39
C GLU A 320 5.29 -13.22 -24.91
N GLU A 321 4.31 -13.82 -24.23
CA GLU A 321 2.88 -13.69 -24.58
C GLU A 321 2.43 -12.23 -24.56
N LEU A 322 2.91 -11.46 -23.58
CA LEU A 322 2.62 -10.03 -23.49
C LEU A 322 3.25 -9.25 -24.65
N GLU A 323 4.45 -9.59 -25.07
CA GLU A 323 5.09 -8.95 -26.22
C GLU A 323 4.36 -9.27 -27.54
N GLU A 324 3.94 -10.52 -27.72
CA GLU A 324 3.13 -10.94 -28.87
C GLU A 324 1.80 -10.17 -28.94
N LEU A 325 1.14 -10.00 -27.78
CA LEU A 325 -0.08 -9.20 -27.67
C LEU A 325 0.14 -7.75 -28.08
N ARG A 326 1.21 -7.12 -27.58
CA ARG A 326 1.56 -5.72 -27.92
C ARG A 326 1.78 -5.56 -29.42
N LEU A 327 2.53 -6.48 -30.04
CA LEU A 327 2.76 -6.49 -31.48
C LEU A 327 1.47 -6.72 -32.27
N SER A 328 0.59 -7.60 -31.80
CA SER A 328 -0.74 -7.79 -32.42
C SER A 328 -1.56 -6.50 -32.39
N LYS A 329 -1.61 -5.83 -31.24
CA LYS A 329 -2.34 -4.57 -31.07
C LYS A 329 -1.76 -3.45 -31.94
N MET A 330 -0.44 -3.36 -32.08
CA MET A 330 0.18 -2.42 -33.02
C MET A 330 -0.26 -2.67 -34.47
N ARG A 331 -0.28 -3.94 -34.91
CA ARG A 331 -0.76 -4.32 -36.25
C ARG A 331 -2.24 -3.99 -36.46
N GLU A 332 -3.09 -4.30 -35.49
CA GLU A 332 -4.53 -3.96 -35.51
C GLU A 332 -4.77 -2.45 -35.67
N LEU A 333 -3.92 -1.63 -35.04
CA LEU A 333 -3.97 -0.17 -35.13
C LEU A 333 -3.31 0.38 -36.41
N GLY A 334 -2.69 -0.46 -37.25
CA GLY A 334 -1.94 -0.01 -38.43
C GLY A 334 -0.70 0.83 -38.09
N ILE A 335 -0.04 0.51 -36.98
CA ILE A 335 1.24 1.09 -36.55
C ILE A 335 2.36 0.14 -36.99
N SER A 336 3.33 0.68 -37.74
CA SER A 336 4.51 -0.04 -38.24
C SER A 336 5.73 0.20 -37.38
#